data_AF-A0A7J9PMR7-F1
#
_entry.id   AF-A0A7J9PMR7-F1
#
_cell.length_a   1.000
_cell.length_b   1.000
_cell.length_c   1.000
_cell.angle_alpha   90.00
_cell.angle_beta   90.00
_cell.angle_gamma   90.00
#
_symmetry.space_group_name_H-M   'P 1'
#
loop_
_entity.id
_entity.type
_entity.pdbx_description
1 polymer ?
#
loop_
_entity_poly.entity_id
_entity_poly.type
_entity_poly.pdbx_seq_one_letter_code
_entity_poly.pdbx_strand_id
1 'polypeptide(L)' 'MKFHYIIQKDRITESYGVANGKKELIRISELIKDENCTLKVLSRPEFLKIKRKIDMKTNRKRERMFKIERIDYLNA' A
#
# COMPACT_ATOMS: atom_id res chain seq x y z
N MET A 1 5.74 -5.26 20.13
CA MET A 1 6.39 -5.99 19.01
C MET A 1 5.72 -5.54 17.73
N LYS A 2 6.48 -5.03 16.76
CA LYS A 2 5.90 -4.47 15.52
C LYS A 2 5.79 -5.54 14.43
N PHE A 3 4.66 -5.57 13.74
CA PHE A 3 4.38 -6.48 12.63
C PHE A 3 4.29 -5.69 11.34
N HIS A 4 5.05 -6.10 10.33
CA HIS A 4 4.96 -5.51 9.00
C HIS A 4 4.01 -6.36 8.17
N TYR A 5 3.02 -5.75 7.56
CA TYR A 5 2.01 -6.46 6.80
C TYR A 5 1.76 -5.81 5.44
N ILE A 6 1.22 -6.61 4.54
CA ILE A 6 0.67 -6.15 3.27
C ILE A 6 -0.78 -6.60 3.18
N ILE A 7 -1.56 -5.86 2.41
CA ILE A 7 -2.92 -6.22 2.03
C ILE A 7 -2.89 -6.56 0.55
N GLN A 8 -3.38 -7.75 0.22
CA GLN A 8 -3.47 -8.24 -1.14
C GLN A 8 -4.93 -8.47 -1.51
N LYS A 9 -5.33 -8.00 -2.69
CA LYS A 9 -6.57 -8.41 -3.33
C LYS A 9 -6.19 -9.33 -4.48
N ASP A 10 -6.67 -10.56 -4.44
CA ASP A 10 -6.26 -11.65 -5.31
C ASP A 10 -4.73 -11.89 -5.30
N ARG A 11 -4.01 -11.31 -6.27
CA ARG A 11 -2.54 -11.38 -6.41
C ARG A 11 -1.86 -10.01 -6.42
N ILE A 12 -2.64 -8.94 -6.33
CA ILE A 12 -2.16 -7.57 -6.41
C ILE A 12 -1.98 -7.05 -4.99
N THR A 13 -0.81 -6.49 -4.69
CA THR A 13 -0.62 -5.78 -3.43
C THR A 13 -1.21 -4.38 -3.55
N GLU A 14 -2.29 -4.15 -2.81
CA GLU A 14 -3.03 -2.89 -2.79
C GLU A 14 -2.45 -1.92 -1.76
N SER A 15 -2.08 -2.44 -0.59
CA SER A 15 -1.63 -1.60 0.52
C SER A 15 -0.58 -2.30 1.38
N TYR A 16 0.12 -1.52 2.20
CA TYR A 16 1.11 -1.97 3.15
C TYR A 16 1.00 -1.18 4.46
N GLY A 17 1.39 -1.78 5.59
CA GLY A 17 1.35 -1.09 6.87
C GLY A 17 2.20 -1.76 7.96
N VAL A 18 2.19 -1.14 9.14
CA VAL A 18 2.88 -1.64 10.33
C VAL A 18 1.91 -1.61 11.51
N ALA A 19 1.71 -2.75 12.16
CA ALA A 19 0.92 -2.86 13.37
C ALA A 19 1.84 -2.92 14.60
N ASN A 20 1.46 -2.27 15.70
CA ASN A 20 2.24 -2.19 16.94
C ASN A 20 2.06 -3.40 17.86
N GLY A 21 1.09 -4.28 17.54
CA GLY A 21 0.85 -5.52 18.26
C GLY A 21 -0.17 -6.42 17.57
N LYS A 22 -0.36 -7.62 18.14
CA LYS A 22 -1.24 -8.66 17.57
C LYS A 22 -2.71 -8.22 17.55
N LYS A 23 -3.18 -7.51 18.58
CA LYS A 23 -4.57 -6.99 18.65
C LYS A 23 -4.89 -6.07 17.47
N GLU A 24 -3.96 -5.18 17.13
CA GLU A 24 -4.10 -4.26 16.00
C GLU A 24 -4.12 -5.03 14.68
N LEU A 25 -3.28 -6.05 14.53
CA LEU A 25 -3.26 -6.91 13.35
C LEU A 25 -4.59 -7.67 13.15
N ILE A 26 -5.16 -8.20 14.23
CA ILE A 26 -6.46 -8.88 14.21
C ILE A 26 -7.56 -7.91 13.80
N ARG A 27 -7.59 -6.71 14.40
CA ARG A 27 -8.56 -5.67 14.03
C ARG A 27 -8.48 -5.30 12.55
N ILE A 28 -7.28 -5.17 12.00
CA ILE A 28 -7.10 -4.90 10.56
C ILE A 28 -7.59 -6.09 9.73
N SER A 29 -7.29 -7.32 10.16
CA SER A 29 -7.76 -8.53 9.48
C SER A 29 -9.29 -8.65 9.46
N GLU A 30 -9.96 -8.22 10.53
CA GLU A 30 -11.43 -8.18 10.60
C GLU A 30 -12.00 -7.14 9.65
N LEU A 31 -11.40 -5.95 9.59
CA LEU A 31 -11.86 -4.86 8.71
C LEU A 31 -11.81 -5.22 7.22
N ILE A 32 -10.79 -5.97 6.80
CA ILE A 32 -10.60 -6.30 5.38
C ILE A 32 -11.30 -7.59 4.95
N LYS A 33 -11.90 -8.33 5.90
CA LYS A 33 -12.46 -9.67 5.68
C LYS A 33 -13.59 -9.66 4.65
N ASP A 34 -14.39 -8.59 4.65
CA ASP A 34 -15.55 -8.43 3.77
C ASP A 34 -15.17 -7.92 2.36
N GLU A 35 -13.93 -7.48 2.16
CA GLU A 35 -13.48 -6.86 0.90
C GLU A 35 -12.77 -7.83 -0.07
N ASN A 36 -12.80 -9.15 0.19
CA ASN A 36 -11.99 -10.15 -0.51
C ASN A 36 -10.49 -9.84 -0.47
N CYS A 37 -10.04 -9.20 0.60
CA CYS A 37 -8.65 -8.84 0.83
C CYS A 37 -8.00 -9.82 1.81
N THR A 38 -6.71 -10.09 1.61
CA THR A 38 -5.91 -10.96 2.48
C THR A 38 -4.79 -10.16 3.12
N LEU A 39 -4.63 -10.34 4.44
CA LEU A 39 -3.54 -9.75 5.20
C LEU A 39 -2.38 -10.75 5.29
N LYS A 40 -1.20 -10.35 4.82
CA LYS A 40 0.01 -11.16 4.92
C LYS A 40 1.05 -10.45 5.76
N VAL A 41 1.48 -11.09 6.85
CA VAL A 41 2.61 -10.63 7.67
C VAL A 41 3.91 -11.06 7.00
N LEU A 42 4.89 -10.18 6.98
CA LEU A 42 6.15 -10.38 6.30
C LEU A 42 7.34 -10.07 7.22
N SER A 43 8.49 -10.62 6.85
CA SER A 43 9.76 -10.16 7.39
C SER A 43 10.03 -8.71 6.94
N ARG A 44 10.79 -7.96 7.75
CA ARG A 44 11.13 -6.56 7.44
C ARG A 44 11.80 -6.40 6.05
N PRO A 45 12.76 -7.25 5.62
CA PRO A 45 13.37 -7.12 4.30
C PRO A 45 12.37 -7.29 3.15
N GLU A 46 11.46 -8.25 3.24
CA GLU A 46 10.45 -8.49 2.21
C GLU A 46 9.43 -7.35 2.14
N PHE A 47 8.98 -6.87 3.30
CA PHE A 47 8.09 -5.72 3.40
C PHE A 47 8.69 -4.48 2.71
N LEU A 48 9.97 -4.17 2.95
CA LEU A 48 10.62 -3.01 2.35
C LEU A 48 10.71 -3.12 0.83
N LYS A 49 10.94 -4.31 0.27
CA LYS A 49 10.94 -4.53 -1.18
C LYS A 49 9.56 -4.21 -1.79
N ILE A 50 8.48 -4.66 -1.14
CA ILE A 50 7.11 -4.44 -1.61
C ILE A 50 6.68 -2.98 -1.44
N LYS A 51 6.96 -2.37 -0.29
CA LYS A 51 6.74 -0.95 -0.02
C LYS A 51 7.35 -0.06 -1.12
N ARG A 52 8.63 -0.28 -1.45
CA ARG A 52 9.32 0.48 -2.49
C ARG A 52 8.64 0.36 -3.86
N LYS A 53 8.15 -0.83 -4.22
CA LYS A 53 7.43 -1.03 -5.49
C LYS A 53 6.11 -0.24 -5.54
N ILE A 54 5.36 -0.23 -4.44
CA ILE A 54 4.10 0.54 -4.34
C ILE A 54 4.40 2.04 -4.38
N ASP A 55 5.35 2.51 -3.58
CA ASP A 55 5.74 3.94 -3.56
C ASP A 55 6.20 4.43 -4.94
N MET A 56 6.99 3.63 -5.67
CA MET A 56 7.40 3.96 -7.04
C MET A 56 6.21 4.07 -8.00
N LYS A 57 5.21 3.19 -7.90
CA LYS A 57 4.00 3.27 -8.74
C LYS A 57 3.20 4.54 -8.41
N THR A 58 3.05 4.86 -7.13
CA THR A 58 2.35 6.06 -6.67
C THR A 58 3.06 7.33 -7.11
N ASN A 59 4.40 7.38 -7.00
CA ASN A 59 5.19 8.51 -7.47
C ASN A 59 5.08 8.70 -8.98
N ARG A 60 5.16 7.63 -9.78
CA ARG A 60 4.92 7.69 -11.23
C ARG A 60 3.52 8.21 -11.59
N LYS A 61 2.49 7.83 -10.83
CA LYS A 61 1.13 8.37 -11.01
C LYS A 61 1.08 9.86 -10.68
N ARG A 62 1.68 10.29 -9.57
CA ARG A 62 1.77 11.71 -9.20
C ARG A 62 2.52 12.53 -10.24
N GLU A 63 3.68 12.06 -10.71
CA GLU A 63 4.45 12.74 -11.76
C GLU A 63 3.65 12.91 -13.06
N ARG A 64 2.84 11.92 -13.46
CA ARG A 64 1.95 12.04 -14.61
C ARG A 64 0.85 13.07 -14.38
N MET A 65 0.22 13.06 -13.21
CA MET A 65 -0.84 14.02 -12.86
C MET A 65 -0.30 15.46 -12.85
N PHE A 66 0.86 15.68 -12.21
CA PHE A 66 1.52 16.99 -12.21
C PHE A 66 1.92 17.48 -13.61
N LYS A 67 2.30 16.57 -14.53
CA LYS A 67 2.57 16.94 -15.92
C LYS A 67 1.31 17.37 -16.67
N ILE A 68 0.18 16.69 -16.43
CA ILE A 68 -1.11 17.04 -17.04
C ILE A 68 -1.58 18.40 -16.53
N GLU A 69 -1.62 18.60 -15.20
CA GLU A 69 -2.02 19.90 -14.61
C GLU A 69 -1.14 21.05 -15.11
N ARG A 70 0.18 20.86 -15.20
CA ARG A 70 1.06 21.91 -15.76
C ARG A 70 0.77 22.24 -17.23
N ILE A 71 0.36 21.26 -18.04
CA ILE A 71 -0.05 21.49 -19.43
C ILE A 71 -1.36 22.30 -19.45
N ASP A 72 -2.31 21.96 -18.59
CA ASP A 72 -3.58 22.70 -18.48
C ASP A 72 -3.34 24.16 -18.05
N TYR A 73 -2.44 24.42 -17.10
CA TYR A 73 -2.07 25.79 -16.71
C TYR A 73 -1.34 26.60 -17.79
N LEU A 74 -0.63 25.94 -18.72
CA LEU A 74 0.09 26.61 -19.81
C LEU A 74 -0.79 26.86 -21.05
N ASN A 75 -1.88 26.12 -21.18
CA ASN A 75 -2.82 26.21 -22.30
C ASN A 75 -4.15 26.93 -21.93
N ALA A 76 -4.30 27.40 -20.68
CA ALA A 76 -5.45 28.17 -20.19
C ALA A 76 -5.21 29.68 -20.24
#